data_AF-A0A4Q7DW85-F1
#
_entry.id   AF-A0A4Q7DW85-F1
#
_cell.length_a   1.000
_cell.length_b   1.000
_cell.length_c   1.000
_cell.angle_alpha   90.00
_cell.angle_beta   90.00
_cell.angle_gamma   90.00
#
_symmetry.space_group_name_H-M   'P 1'
#
loop_
_entity.id
_entity.type
_entity.pdbx_description
1 polymer ?
#
loop_
_entity_poly.entity_id
_entity_poly.type
_entity_poly.pdbx_seq_one_letter_code
_entity_poly.pdbx_strand_id
1 'polypeptide(L)'
;MDKIFVEFGLDFDHNPCGLGRSVEVERPDGSEFRVKGKVAKFKVASFYLRLWLGKDVLIWDSQQPHFSIKHKERLNFKIVVGKWGYAQ
;
A
#
# COMPACT_ATOMS: atom_id res chain seq x y z
N MET A 1 -8.18 -1.61 17.00
CA MET A 1 -8.37 -0.45 16.10
C MET A 1 -8.05 -0.91 14.70
N ASP A 2 -8.90 -0.59 13.74
CA ASP A 2 -8.69 -0.99 12.35
C ASP A 2 -7.48 -0.25 11.78
N LYS A 3 -6.57 -0.98 11.12
CA LYS A 3 -5.48 -0.36 10.37
C LYS A 3 -6.00 -0.02 8.98
N ILE A 4 -5.75 1.21 8.57
CA ILE A 4 -6.14 1.72 7.26
C ILE A 4 -4.87 1.99 6.47
N PHE A 5 -4.79 1.38 5.28
CA PHE A 5 -3.77 1.62 4.27
C PHE A 5 -4.40 2.38 3.12
N VAL A 6 -3.82 3.52 2.75
CA VAL A 6 -4.25 4.30 1.58
C VAL A 6 -3.07 4.37 0.65
N GLU A 7 -3.21 3.77 -0.53
CA GLU A 7 -2.19 3.69 -1.56
C GLU A 7 -2.61 4.49 -2.80
N PHE A 8 -1.65 5.16 -3.41
CA PHE A 8 -1.82 5.86 -4.66
C PHE A 8 -0.60 5.56 -5.53
N GLY A 9 -0.80 5.27 -6.81
CA GLY A 9 0.34 5.10 -7.69
C GLY A 9 0.04 4.40 -9.00
N LEU A 10 1.13 3.98 -9.65
CA LEU A 10 1.16 3.25 -10.90
C LEU A 10 1.05 1.75 -10.65
N ASP A 11 -0.08 1.17 -11.01
CA ASP A 11 -0.35 -0.25 -11.10
C ASP A 11 -0.85 -0.56 -12.53
N PHE A 12 0.04 -1.13 -13.35
CA PHE A 12 -0.27 -1.52 -14.73
C PHE A 12 -0.98 -2.87 -14.83
N ASP A 13 -1.22 -3.52 -13.69
CA ASP A 13 -1.75 -4.87 -13.58
C ASP A 13 -3.29 -4.84 -13.55
N HIS A 14 -3.88 -3.81 -12.95
CA HIS A 14 -5.32 -3.64 -12.80
C HIS A 14 -5.88 -2.34 -13.40
N ASN A 15 -5.03 -1.42 -13.88
CA ASN A 15 -5.50 -0.15 -14.43
C ASN A 15 -4.91 0.10 -15.83
N PRO A 16 -5.74 0.21 -16.90
CA PRO A 16 -5.25 0.40 -18.26
C PRO A 16 -4.49 1.73 -18.46
N CYS A 17 -4.70 2.70 -17.56
CA CYS A 17 -3.98 3.98 -17.55
C CYS A 17 -2.84 4.02 -16.51
N GLY A 18 -2.54 2.89 -15.84
CA GLY A 18 -1.52 2.76 -14.81
C GLY A 18 -1.86 3.45 -13.49
N LEU A 19 -2.48 4.63 -13.45
CA LEU A 19 -2.67 5.40 -12.21
C LEU A 19 -3.96 5.02 -11.46
N GLY A 20 -3.87 4.72 -10.16
CA GLY A 20 -5.02 4.38 -9.33
C GLY A 20 -4.85 4.73 -7.85
N ARG A 21 -5.98 4.84 -7.14
CA ARG A 21 -6.04 4.94 -5.68
C ARG A 21 -6.67 3.67 -5.12
N SER A 22 -6.02 3.07 -4.12
CA SER A 22 -6.50 1.91 -3.39
C SER A 22 -6.59 2.24 -1.91
N VAL A 23 -7.62 1.74 -1.26
CA VAL A 23 -7.76 1.83 0.19
C VAL A 23 -8.02 0.44 0.70
N GLU A 24 -7.22 0.00 1.65
CA GLU A 24 -7.34 -1.30 2.30
C GLU A 24 -7.52 -1.08 3.81
N VAL A 25 -8.42 -1.84 4.41
CA VAL A 25 -8.70 -1.79 5.83
C VAL A 25 -8.48 -3.19 6.40
N GLU A 26 -7.54 -3.28 7.34
CA GLU A 26 -7.21 -4.48 8.10
C GLU A 26 -7.89 -4.39 9.46
N ARG A 27 -8.81 -5.34 9.72
CA ARG A 27 -9.47 -5.50 11.01
C ARG A 27 -8.54 -6.15 12.02
N PRO A 28 -8.77 -5.94 13.34
CA PRO A 28 -7.99 -6.60 14.40
C PRO A 28 -8.09 -8.14 14.36
N ASP A 29 -9.14 -8.68 13.74
CA ASP A 29 -9.34 -10.11 13.51
C ASP A 29 -8.47 -10.67 12.36
N GLY A 30 -7.64 -9.85 11.71
CA GLY A 30 -6.80 -10.23 10.57
C GLY A 30 -7.54 -10.23 9.23
N SER A 31 -8.84 -9.93 9.22
CA SER A 31 -9.62 -9.78 7.99
C SER A 31 -9.28 -8.49 7.24
N GLU A 32 -8.95 -8.59 5.96
CA GLU A 32 -8.63 -7.46 5.07
C GLU A 32 -9.77 -7.20 4.07
N PHE A 33 -10.16 -5.93 3.88
CA PHE A 33 -11.11 -5.56 2.82
C PHE A 33 -10.71 -4.28 2.11
N ARG A 34 -11.03 -4.22 0.80
CA ARG A 34 -10.68 -3.09 -0.07
C ARG A 34 -11.88 -2.17 -0.27
N VAL A 35 -11.67 -0.87 -0.03
CA VAL A 35 -12.71 0.16 -0.16
C VAL A 35 -12.44 0.98 -1.42
N LYS A 36 -13.37 0.91 -2.39
CA LYS A 36 -13.38 1.80 -3.55
C LYS A 36 -14.06 3.13 -3.16
N GLY A 37 -13.38 3.96 -2.38
CA GLY A 37 -14.01 5.17 -1.83
C GLY A 37 -13.09 6.07 -1.02
N LYS A 38 -13.67 7.08 -0.36
CA LYS A 38 -12.99 7.86 0.70
C LYS A 38 -13.16 7.09 2.02
N VAL A 39 -12.06 6.84 2.72
CA VAL A 39 -12.08 6.32 4.09
C VAL A 39 -12.38 7.45 5.07
N ALA A 40 -12.98 7.10 6.20
CA ALA A 40 -13.19 8.00 7.33
C ALA A 40 -11.86 8.57 7.85
N LYS A 41 -11.92 9.65 8.64
CA LYS A 41 -10.74 10.25 9.26
C LYS A 41 -9.99 9.20 10.07
N PHE A 42 -8.69 9.06 9.83
CA PHE A 42 -7.83 8.12 10.53
C PHE A 42 -6.51 8.80 10.88
N LYS A 43 -5.89 8.37 11.98
CA LYS A 43 -4.62 8.91 12.44
C LYS A 43 -3.50 8.26 11.66
N VAL A 44 -2.87 9.03 10.77
CA VAL A 44 -1.71 8.57 9.97
C VAL A 44 -0.55 8.28 10.91
N ALA A 45 0.00 7.07 10.82
CA ALA A 45 1.12 6.60 11.62
C ALA A 45 2.43 6.68 10.83
N SER A 46 2.43 6.28 9.55
CA SER A 46 3.60 6.35 8.68
C SER A 46 3.21 6.44 7.21
N PHE A 47 4.21 6.80 6.40
CA PHE A 47 4.15 6.81 4.94
C PHE A 47 5.14 5.79 4.41
N TYR A 48 4.80 5.14 3.31
CA TYR A 48 5.67 4.21 2.63
C TYR A 48 5.66 4.42 1.11
N LEU A 49 6.77 4.04 0.48
CA LEU A 49 6.95 3.97 -0.95
C LEU A 49 7.25 2.50 -1.29
N ARG A 50 6.46 1.90 -2.15
CA ARG A 50 6.69 0.55 -2.66
C ARG A 50 6.94 0.62 -4.17
N LEU A 51 8.11 0.14 -4.57
CA LEU A 51 8.57 0.05 -5.95
C LEU A 51 8.72 -1.43 -6.29
N TRP A 52 7.83 -1.95 -7.13
CA TRP A 52 7.97 -3.24 -7.77
C TRP A 52 8.68 -3.04 -9.11
N LEU A 53 9.91 -3.54 -9.22
CA LEU A 53 10.76 -3.45 -10.39
C LEU A 53 11.13 -4.87 -10.85
N GLY A 54 10.39 -5.41 -11.80
CA GLY A 54 10.61 -6.77 -12.29
C GLY A 54 10.27 -7.80 -11.21
N LYS A 55 11.29 -8.50 -10.67
CA LYS A 55 11.12 -9.51 -9.60
C LYS A 55 11.33 -8.93 -8.22
N ASP A 56 11.88 -7.72 -8.10
CA ASP A 56 12.24 -7.13 -6.82
C ASP A 56 11.21 -6.10 -6.39
N VAL A 57 10.85 -6.14 -5.11
CA VAL A 57 9.92 -5.22 -4.47
C VAL A 57 10.66 -4.49 -3.38
N LEU A 58 10.96 -3.23 -3.64
CA LEU A 58 11.56 -2.32 -2.67
C LEU A 58 10.42 -1.63 -1.90
N ILE A 59 10.54 -1.58 -0.59
CA ILE A 59 9.59 -0.95 0.31
C ILE A 59 10.40 -0.01 1.20
N TRP A 60 10.20 1.28 1.03
CA TRP A 60 10.68 2.31 1.95
C TRP A 60 9.53 2.69 2.87
N ASP A 61 9.66 2.51 4.18
CA ASP A 61 8.70 3.03 5.16
C ASP A 61 9.39 4.09 6.01
N SER A 62 8.69 5.16 6.38
CA SER A 62 9.26 6.19 7.26
C SER A 62 9.45 5.71 8.70
N GLN A 63 8.84 4.58 9.05
CA GLN A 63 8.89 3.88 10.33
C GLN A 63 9.70 2.60 10.16
N GLN A 64 10.33 2.13 11.24
CA GLN A 64 11.22 0.98 11.18
C GLN A 64 10.47 -0.30 10.73
N PRO A 65 11.04 -1.10 9.80
CA PRO A 65 12.31 -0.89 9.10
C PRO A 65 12.20 0.15 7.99
N HIS A 66 13.17 1.08 7.95
CA HIS A 66 13.17 2.19 7.00
C HIS A 66 13.15 1.72 5.53
N PHE A 67 13.74 0.56 5.26
CA PHE A 67 13.86 0.01 3.92
C PHE A 67 13.84 -1.52 3.97
N SER A 68 13.17 -2.15 3.01
CA SER A 68 13.06 -3.59 2.87
C SER A 68 13.00 -3.96 1.40
N ILE A 69 13.71 -5.01 1.02
CA ILE A 69 13.66 -5.58 -0.33
C ILE A 69 13.07 -6.98 -0.24
N LYS A 70 12.12 -7.29 -1.11
CA LYS A 70 11.51 -8.62 -1.24
C LYS A 70 11.60 -9.11 -2.67
N HIS A 71 12.06 -10.34 -2.86
CA HIS A 71 12.07 -10.98 -4.18
C HIS A 71 10.76 -11.74 -4.44
N LYS A 72 10.27 -11.69 -5.68
CA LYS A 72 9.04 -12.32 -6.15
C LYS A 72 9.32 -13.11 -7.42
N GLU A 73 8.66 -14.25 -7.57
CA GLU A 73 8.87 -15.13 -8.74
C GLU A 73 8.32 -14.52 -10.03
N ARG A 74 7.25 -13.73 -9.92
CA ARG A 74 6.60 -13.04 -11.05
C ARG A 74 7.26 -11.70 -11.36
N LEU A 75 7.32 -11.39 -12.65
CA LEU A 75 7.70 -10.07 -13.15
C LEU A 75 6.51 -9.12 -13.08
N ASN A 76 6.69 -7.96 -12.47
CA ASN A 76 5.68 -6.90 -12.46
C ASN A 76 6.36 -5.52 -12.36
N PHE A 77 5.63 -4.47 -12.71
CA PHE A 77 6.08 -3.09 -12.54
C PHE A 77 4.98 -2.27 -11.87
N LYS A 78 5.25 -1.83 -10.64
CA LYS A 78 4.30 -1.07 -9.81
C LYS A 78 5.04 -0.02 -9.01
N ILE A 79 4.52 1.19 -8.94
CA ILE A 79 5.08 2.27 -8.10
C ILE A 79 3.94 2.83 -7.28
N VAL A 80 3.90 2.55 -5.98
CA VAL A 80 2.83 3.02 -5.11
C VAL A 80 3.40 3.78 -3.92
N VAL A 81 2.84 4.94 -3.65
CA VAL A 81 3.03 5.69 -2.41
C VAL A 81 1.82 5.44 -1.53
N GLY A 82 2.07 4.93 -0.34
CA GLY A 82 1.07 4.59 0.63
C GLY A 82 1.24 5.37 1.92
N LYS A 83 0.16 5.45 2.67
CA LYS A 83 0.19 5.83 4.07
C LYS A 83 -0.66 4.86 4.86
N TRP A 84 -0.21 4.53 6.07
CA TRP A 84 -0.97 3.69 6.96
C TRP A 84 -1.19 4.36 8.29
N GLY A 85 -2.24 3.95 8.98
CA GLY A 85 -2.62 4.49 10.27
C GLY A 85 -3.75 3.72 10.89
N TYR A 86 -4.26 4.24 12.00
CA TYR A 86 -5.37 3.62 12.73
C TYR A 86 -6.63 4.44 12.57
N ALA A 87 -7.75 3.78 12.32
CA ALA A 87 -9.07 4.38 12.41
C ALA A 87 -9.24 5.02 13.80
N GLN A 88 -9.77 6.24 13.85
CA GLN A 88 -10.07 6.96 15.09
C GLN A 88 -11.41 6.52 15.65
#